data_AF-A0A952K1Z8-F1
#
_entry.id   AF-A0A952K1Z8-F1
#
_cell.length_a   1.000
_cell.length_b   1.000
_cell.length_c   1.000
_cell.angle_alpha   90.00
_cell.angle_beta   90.00
_cell.angle_gamma   90.00
#
_symmetry.space_group_name_H-M   'P 1'
#
loop_
_entity.id
_entity.type
_entity.pdbx_description
1 polymer ?
#
loop_
_entity_poly.entity_id
_entity_poly.type
_entity_poly.pdbx_seq_one_letter_code
_entity_poly.pdbx_strand_id
1 'polypeptide(L)'
;QRFIAIELDFPPVEIETVVVAHEAGINHETAGALVTLANAIRNLDGSPLREVSSTRMLILAGGLVAEGLSLRSAVHAAIVQVLSDDRDVVRALGELVDAVLPRT
;
A
#
# COMPACT_ATOMS: atom_id res chain seq x y z
N GLN A 1 -7.08 34.83 4.82
CA GLN A 1 -6.16 34.12 5.74
C GLN A 1 -6.77 34.11 7.14
N ARG A 2 -7.61 33.12 7.44
CA ARG A 2 -8.31 32.95 8.74
C ARG A 2 -8.20 31.50 9.25
N PHE A 3 -7.20 30.77 8.74
CA PHE A 3 -6.99 29.35 9.00
C PHE A 3 -5.55 29.11 9.42
N ILE A 4 -5.38 28.14 10.33
CA ILE A 4 -4.11 27.47 10.59
C ILE A 4 -4.11 26.21 9.73
N ALA A 5 -2.98 25.92 9.07
CA ALA A 5 -2.78 24.73 8.29
C ALA A 5 -1.75 23.83 9.00
N ILE A 6 -2.03 22.53 9.01
CA ILE A 6 -1.08 21.49 9.40
C ILE A 6 -0.98 20.57 8.20
N GLU A 7 0.23 20.40 7.70
CA GLU A 7 0.55 19.44 6.67
C GLU A 7 0.81 18.10 7.32
N LEU A 8 0.23 17.04 6.76
CA LEU A 8 0.41 15.66 7.20
C LEU A 8 1.03 14.88 6.05
N ASP A 9 1.92 13.97 6.42
CA ASP A 9 2.52 13.01 5.51
C ASP A 9 2.30 11.59 6.06
N PHE A 10 2.70 10.58 5.30
CA PHE A 10 2.67 9.20 5.76
C PHE A 10 3.55 9.03 7.01
N PRO A 11 3.12 8.22 8.01
CA PRO A 11 3.94 7.98 9.18
C PRO A 11 5.28 7.29 8.81
N PRO A 12 6.30 7.38 9.68
CA PRO A 12 7.48 6.53 9.58
C PRO A 12 7.10 5.05 9.49
N VAL A 13 7.92 4.25 8.80
CA VAL A 13 7.68 2.82 8.53
C VAL A 13 7.23 2.08 9.78
N GLU A 14 7.96 2.27 10.89
CA GLU A 14 7.72 1.57 12.15
C GLU A 14 6.33 1.89 12.72
N ILE A 15 5.87 3.14 12.58
CA ILE A 15 4.56 3.58 13.06
C ILE A 15 3.45 3.12 12.11
N GLU A 16 3.65 3.27 10.81
CA GLU A 16 2.65 2.85 9.82
C GLU A 16 2.42 1.33 9.88
N THR A 17 3.47 0.53 10.08
CA THR A 17 3.33 -0.92 10.24
C THR A 17 2.49 -1.29 11.46
N VAL A 18 2.67 -0.60 12.59
CA VAL A 18 1.84 -0.82 13.79
C VAL A 18 0.38 -0.46 13.53
N VAL A 19 0.12 0.68 12.89
CA VAL A 19 -1.23 1.11 12.51
C VAL A 19 -1.89 0.07 11.61
N VAL A 20 -1.21 -0.34 10.53
CA VAL A 20 -1.75 -1.31 9.58
C VAL A 20 -2.00 -2.66 10.23
N ALA A 21 -1.06 -3.17 11.04
CA ALA A 21 -1.23 -4.44 11.75
C ALA A 21 -2.45 -4.42 12.67
N HIS A 22 -2.62 -3.33 13.43
CA HIS A 22 -3.73 -3.17 14.36
C HIS A 22 -5.08 -3.06 13.62
N GLU A 23 -5.20 -2.09 12.71
CA GLU A 23 -6.46 -1.76 12.04
C GLU A 23 -6.92 -2.86 11.08
N ALA A 24 -5.99 -3.59 10.47
CA ALA A 24 -6.32 -4.67 9.54
C ALA A 24 -6.40 -6.06 10.21
N GLY A 25 -6.04 -6.19 11.48
CA GLY A 25 -6.07 -7.47 12.19
C GLY A 25 -5.08 -8.52 11.67
N ILE A 26 -3.93 -8.08 11.15
CA ILE A 26 -2.89 -8.95 10.58
C ILE A 26 -1.61 -8.94 11.41
N ASN A 27 -0.75 -9.94 11.22
CA ASN A 27 0.54 -9.98 11.90
C ASN A 27 1.49 -8.86 11.39
N HIS A 28 2.51 -8.57 12.20
CA HIS A 28 3.46 -7.48 11.94
C HIS A 28 4.31 -7.71 10.67
N GLU A 29 4.61 -8.96 10.32
CA GLU A 29 5.37 -9.31 9.13
C GLU A 29 4.59 -8.96 7.85
N THR A 30 3.32 -9.37 7.77
CA THR A 30 2.43 -9.03 6.66
C THR A 30 2.22 -7.52 6.55
N ALA A 31 1.99 -6.83 7.68
CA ALA A 31 1.86 -5.37 7.69
C ALA A 31 3.15 -4.67 7.22
N GLY A 32 4.32 -5.17 7.64
CA GLY A 32 5.62 -4.65 7.21
C GLY A 32 5.85 -4.81 5.71
N ALA A 33 5.43 -5.94 5.14
CA ALA A 33 5.48 -6.16 3.69
C ALA A 33 4.58 -5.17 2.93
N LEU A 34 3.36 -4.90 3.43
CA LEU A 34 2.46 -3.90 2.84
C LEU A 34 3.06 -2.49 2.89
N VAL A 35 3.61 -2.08 4.03
CA VAL A 35 4.26 -0.75 4.18
C VAL A 35 5.50 -0.63 3.30
N THR A 36 6.30 -1.69 3.18
CA THR A 36 7.48 -1.71 2.29
C THR A 36 7.08 -1.49 0.83
N LEU A 37 6.05 -2.22 0.37
CA LEU A 37 5.50 -2.03 -0.96
C LEU A 37 4.94 -0.61 -1.16
N ALA A 38 4.21 -0.08 -0.17
CA ALA A 38 3.63 1.25 -0.25
C ALA A 38 4.71 2.32 -0.44
N ASN A 39 5.82 2.23 0.31
CA ASN A 39 6.94 3.13 0.16
C ASN A 39 7.65 2.98 -1.19
N ALA A 40 7.77 1.76 -1.72
CA ALA A 40 8.28 1.56 -3.07
C ALA A 40 7.40 2.27 -4.12
N ILE A 41 6.07 2.21 -3.98
CA ILE A 41 5.13 2.90 -4.86
C ILE A 41 5.21 4.42 -4.70
N ARG A 42 5.27 4.93 -3.46
CA ARG A 42 5.34 6.37 -3.15
C ARG A 42 6.62 7.02 -3.72
N ASN A 43 7.70 6.25 -3.82
CA ASN A 43 8.99 6.70 -4.33
C ASN A 43 9.17 6.50 -5.85
N LEU A 44 8.10 6.21 -6.59
CA LEU A 44 8.17 6.14 -8.06
C LEU A 44 8.21 7.56 -8.66
N ASP A 45 9.42 8.07 -8.86
CA ASP A 45 9.64 9.37 -9.53
C ASP A 45 9.14 9.37 -10.97
N GLY A 46 8.48 10.47 -11.38
CA GLY A 46 7.98 10.64 -12.74
C GLY A 46 6.84 9.67 -13.13
N SER A 47 6.24 9.01 -12.14
CA SER A 47 5.13 8.09 -12.34
C SER A 47 3.87 8.79 -12.89
N PRO A 48 3.10 8.16 -13.80
CA PRO A 48 1.83 8.69 -14.29
C PRO A 48 0.69 8.57 -13.25
N LEU A 49 0.97 8.10 -12.03
CA LEU A 49 -0.02 7.91 -10.99
C LEU A 49 -0.64 9.23 -10.54
N ARG A 50 -1.98 9.26 -10.45
CA ARG A 50 -2.74 10.42 -9.95
C ARG A 50 -2.65 10.59 -8.44
N GLU A 51 -2.46 9.49 -7.74
CA GLU A 51 -2.28 9.41 -6.29
C GLU A 51 -1.28 8.31 -5.94
N VAL A 52 -0.75 8.34 -4.72
CA VAL A 52 0.18 7.32 -4.21
C VAL A 52 -0.54 6.36 -3.25
N SER A 53 0.10 5.25 -2.91
CA SER A 53 -0.48 4.26 -2.00
C SER A 53 -0.71 4.83 -0.60
N SER A 54 -1.99 4.99 -0.20
CA SER A 54 -2.35 5.56 1.10
C SER A 54 -2.42 4.51 2.20
N THR A 55 -2.17 4.89 3.46
CA THR A 55 -2.31 3.98 4.63
C THR A 55 -3.67 3.27 4.67
N ARG A 56 -4.75 3.91 4.19
CA ARG A 56 -6.07 3.28 4.09
C ARG A 56 -6.08 2.11 3.09
N MET A 57 -5.42 2.24 1.94
CA MET A 57 -5.30 1.14 0.98
C MET A 57 -4.56 -0.06 1.59
N LEU A 58 -3.56 0.20 2.44
CA LEU A 58 -2.81 -0.85 3.14
C LEU A 58 -3.71 -1.56 4.16
N ILE A 59 -4.51 -0.82 4.92
CA ILE A 59 -5.49 -1.39 5.87
C ILE A 59 -6.51 -2.26 5.13
N LEU A 60 -7.03 -1.79 4.00
CA LEU A 60 -7.97 -2.56 3.17
C LEU A 60 -7.32 -3.84 2.60
N ALA A 61 -6.09 -3.75 2.09
CA ALA A 61 -5.35 -4.92 1.63
C ALA A 61 -5.11 -5.91 2.78
N GLY A 62 -4.72 -5.43 3.96
CA GLY A 62 -4.55 -6.26 5.14
C GLY A 62 -5.86 -6.95 5.57
N GLY A 63 -6.99 -6.23 5.53
CA GLY A 63 -8.30 -6.80 5.85
C GLY A 63 -8.67 -7.94 4.89
N LEU A 64 -8.39 -7.80 3.59
CA LEU A 64 -8.58 -8.90 2.64
C LEU A 64 -7.71 -10.12 2.98
N VAL A 65 -6.47 -9.90 3.45
CA VAL A 65 -5.60 -11.00 3.90
C VAL A 65 -6.14 -11.67 5.17
N ALA A 66 -6.67 -10.89 6.11
CA ALA A 66 -7.32 -11.41 7.31
C ALA A 66 -8.54 -12.30 6.96
N GLU A 67 -9.27 -11.96 5.89
CA GLU A 67 -10.37 -12.76 5.33
C GLU A 67 -9.90 -13.96 4.46
N GLY A 68 -8.59 -14.19 4.37
CA GLY A 68 -8.02 -15.38 3.74
C GLY A 68 -7.59 -15.22 2.28
N LEU A 69 -7.61 -14.00 1.72
CA LEU A 69 -6.97 -13.78 0.42
C LEU A 69 -5.45 -13.89 0.54
N SER A 70 -4.80 -14.36 -0.53
CA SER A 70 -3.35 -14.26 -0.62
C SER A 70 -2.92 -12.79 -0.58
N LEU A 71 -1.75 -12.51 0.00
CA LEU A 71 -1.19 -11.15 0.09
C LEU A 71 -1.14 -10.48 -1.30
N ARG A 72 -0.75 -11.24 -2.33
CA ARG A 72 -0.65 -10.74 -3.71
C ARG A 72 -2.02 -10.39 -4.30
N SER A 73 -3.02 -11.26 -4.11
CA SER A 73 -4.39 -10.99 -4.56
C SER A 73 -4.99 -9.77 -3.85
N ALA A 74 -4.77 -9.66 -2.54
CA ALA A 74 -5.24 -8.55 -1.72
C ALA A 74 -4.63 -7.21 -2.16
N VAL A 75 -3.31 -7.16 -2.35
CA VAL A 75 -2.61 -5.99 -2.87
C VAL A 75 -3.09 -5.62 -4.27
N HIS A 76 -3.27 -6.59 -5.15
CA HIS A 76 -3.74 -6.30 -6.50
C HIS A 76 -5.13 -5.67 -6.48
N ALA A 77 -6.05 -6.20 -5.67
CA ALA A 77 -7.42 -5.70 -5.56
C ALA A 77 -7.52 -4.34 -4.85
N ALA A 78 -6.79 -4.13 -3.76
CA ALA A 78 -6.95 -2.96 -2.88
C ALA A 78 -5.92 -1.84 -3.08
N ILE A 79 -4.84 -2.10 -3.83
CA ILE A 79 -3.79 -1.12 -4.12
C ILE A 79 -3.67 -0.93 -5.64
N VAL A 80 -3.28 -1.97 -6.39
CA VAL A 80 -2.93 -1.83 -7.81
C VAL A 80 -4.11 -1.31 -8.64
N GLN A 81 -5.27 -1.96 -8.54
CA GLN A 81 -6.48 -1.58 -9.29
C GLN A 81 -7.10 -0.25 -8.83
N VAL A 82 -6.75 0.21 -7.62
CA VAL A 82 -7.22 1.51 -7.11
C VAL A 82 -6.37 2.64 -7.66
N LEU A 83 -5.06 2.42 -7.80
CA LEU A 83 -4.11 3.44 -8.25
C LEU A 83 -4.24 3.76 -9.76
N SER A 84 -4.71 2.82 -10.58
CA SER A 84 -4.85 3.03 -12.03
C SER A 84 -5.78 2.02 -12.70
N ASP A 85 -6.48 2.47 -13.74
CA ASP A 85 -7.20 1.66 -14.72
C ASP A 85 -6.41 1.44 -16.03
N ASP A 86 -5.34 2.21 -16.25
CA ASP A 86 -4.41 2.02 -17.36
C ASP A 86 -3.69 0.66 -17.24
N ARG A 87 -3.77 -0.15 -18.31
CA ARG A 87 -3.26 -1.52 -18.33
C ARG A 87 -1.74 -1.60 -18.20
N ASP A 88 -1.00 -0.64 -18.76
CA ASP A 88 0.46 -0.63 -18.67
C ASP A 88 0.92 -0.24 -17.27
N VAL A 89 0.25 0.72 -16.64
CA VAL A 89 0.52 1.10 -15.25
C VAL A 89 0.18 -0.06 -14.30
N VAL A 90 -0.98 -0.71 -14.47
CA VAL A 90 -1.37 -1.87 -13.67
C VAL A 90 -0.35 -3.00 -13.79
N ARG A 91 0.13 -3.29 -15.01
CA ARG A 91 1.16 -4.30 -15.24
C ARG A 91 2.48 -3.94 -14.54
N ALA A 92 2.96 -2.71 -14.70
CA ALA A 92 4.20 -2.25 -14.07
C ALA A 92 4.12 -2.28 -12.54
N LEU A 93 2.98 -1.88 -11.96
CA LEU A 93 2.73 -2.04 -10.52
C LEU A 93 2.71 -3.51 -10.11
N GLY A 94 2.10 -4.40 -10.89
CA GLY A 94 2.13 -5.85 -10.65
C GLY A 94 3.56 -6.40 -10.60
N GLU A 95 4.42 -6.00 -11.54
CA GLU A 95 5.84 -6.37 -11.58
C GLU A 95 6.58 -5.86 -10.32
N LEU A 96 6.27 -4.64 -9.84
CA LEU A 96 6.82 -4.11 -8.59
C LEU A 96 6.36 -4.95 -7.38
N VAL A 97 5.08 -5.34 -7.33
CA VAL A 97 4.56 -6.22 -6.27
C VAL A 97 5.29 -7.58 -6.31
N ASP A 98 5.58 -8.13 -7.50
CA ASP A 98 6.37 -9.36 -7.67
C ASP A 98 7.82 -9.22 -7.17
N ALA A 99 8.41 -8.05 -7.34
CA ALA A 99 9.77 -7.76 -6.89
C ALA A 99 9.90 -7.52 -5.38
N VAL A 100 8.91 -6.86 -4.76
CA VAL A 100 9.00 -6.42 -3.36
C VAL A 100 8.48 -7.46 -2.38
N LEU A 101 7.40 -8.16 -2.71
CA LEU A 101 6.80 -9.11 -1.77
C LEU A 101 7.53 -10.46 -1.79
N PRO A 102 7.64 -11.14 -0.63
CA PRO A 102 8.28 -12.45 -0.56
C PRO A 102 7.57 -13.49 -1.45
N ARG A 103 8.36 -14.40 -2.00
CA ARG A 103 7.86 -15.58 -2.73
C ARG A 103 7.49 -16.64 -1.70
N THR A 104 6.23 -16.67 -1.28
CA THR A 104 5.65 -17.79 -0.52
C THR A 104 5.48 -19.02 -1.38
#